data_AF-A0AAV2LIX8-F1
#
_entry.id   AF-A0AAV2LIX8-F1
#
_cell.length_a   1.000
_cell.length_b   1.000
_cell.length_c   1.000
_cell.angle_alpha   90.00
_cell.angle_beta   90.00
_cell.angle_gamma   90.00
#
_symmetry.space_group_name_H-M   'P 1'
#
loop_
_entity.id
_entity.type
_entity.pdbx_description
1 polymer ?
#
loop_
_entity_poly.entity_id
_entity_poly.type
_entity_poly.pdbx_seq_one_letter_code
_entity_poly.pdbx_strand_id
1 'polypeptide(L)'
;MAPTDSGHKTQDRTTSQDQTRTNPLLIYNNADHLNNALGAIRVLGLEREDRDLQPHLTTVLKSIRDKKGGAPEQVVVSGILPVLALTLRNRGSQAVLATRLVSELADHSLVRKGFLDSGLVPALISVLTSPDQDLLIHSATALGRMCRESTQLQDQCVRCGAVPRLVSILLRASERPLLEEACLLALCNLSGRDLSDEGGVAWERGVSVHPGERCFTGSCPLRLWAGSWVTVVRVSQFAPGQVWQVSVNVEVMRRCTAGSWERLQGAPHSLFSVVRTGANVYKVLKNWTRTKTGTKRRPRNLRTRVFHTLL
;
A
#
# COMPACT_ATOMS: atom_id res chain seq x y z
N MET A 1 -8.11 17.25 -83.40
CA MET A 1 -6.72 17.70 -83.55
C MET A 1 -6.25 18.29 -82.23
N ALA A 2 -5.02 18.00 -81.82
CA ALA A 2 -4.30 18.57 -80.67
C ALA A 2 -3.56 19.87 -81.11
N PRO A 3 -2.60 20.51 -80.38
CA PRO A 3 -2.00 20.25 -79.05
C PRO A 3 -2.31 21.41 -78.05
N THR A 4 -1.60 21.74 -76.96
CA THR A 4 -0.38 21.26 -76.23
C THR A 4 -0.70 21.41 -74.73
N ASP A 5 -0.49 20.46 -73.84
CA ASP A 5 0.76 20.02 -73.18
C ASP A 5 1.70 21.14 -72.67
N SER A 6 1.84 21.22 -71.34
CA SER A 6 2.88 21.99 -70.64
C SER A 6 3.21 21.30 -69.32
N GLY A 7 4.24 20.46 -69.32
CA GLY A 7 4.67 19.73 -68.12
C GLY A 7 5.46 20.60 -67.14
N HIS A 8 5.16 20.47 -65.85
CA HIS A 8 6.09 20.85 -64.78
C HIS A 8 6.35 19.67 -63.84
N LYS A 9 7.63 19.47 -63.53
CA LYS A 9 8.17 18.30 -62.83
C LYS A 9 7.70 18.22 -61.38
N THR A 10 7.19 17.07 -60.95
CA THR A 10 7.11 16.67 -59.54
C THR A 10 8.29 15.77 -59.18
N GLN A 11 9.09 16.19 -58.19
CA GLN A 11 9.97 15.30 -57.45
C GLN A 11 10.11 15.78 -56.00
N ASP A 12 10.07 14.82 -55.08
CA ASP A 12 10.53 14.87 -53.69
C ASP A 12 9.97 15.95 -52.73
N ARG A 13 9.08 15.54 -51.81
CA ARG A 13 9.52 14.91 -50.54
C ARG A 13 8.37 14.45 -49.65
N THR A 14 8.69 13.45 -48.84
CA THR A 14 7.88 12.92 -47.74
C THR A 14 7.66 13.94 -46.63
N THR A 15 6.47 13.92 -46.01
CA THR A 15 6.32 14.30 -44.60
C THR A 15 5.15 13.53 -43.99
N SER A 16 5.45 12.74 -42.96
CA SER A 16 4.47 12.04 -42.14
C SER A 16 3.85 13.02 -41.15
N GLN A 17 2.52 13.09 -41.07
CA GLN A 17 1.82 13.71 -39.94
C GLN A 17 0.62 12.88 -39.47
N ASP A 18 0.82 12.33 -38.27
CA ASP A 18 -0.15 12.18 -37.18
C ASP A 18 -1.41 11.33 -37.40
N GLN A 19 -1.31 10.05 -37.02
CA GLN A 19 -2.46 9.17 -36.73
C GLN A 19 -2.61 8.96 -35.22
N THR A 20 -3.14 9.96 -34.51
CA THR A 20 -3.62 9.83 -33.12
C THR A 20 -5.14 10.01 -32.99
N ARG A 21 -5.91 9.52 -33.98
CA ARG A 21 -7.37 9.40 -33.86
C ARG A 21 -7.76 8.20 -33.00
N THR A 22 -7.97 8.44 -31.71
CA THR A 22 -8.66 7.51 -30.81
C THR A 22 -10.10 7.29 -31.29
N ASN A 23 -10.46 6.04 -31.55
CA ASN A 23 -11.68 5.70 -32.27
C ASN A 23 -12.91 5.69 -31.32
N PRO A 24 -13.89 6.62 -31.45
CA PRO A 24 -14.93 6.82 -30.42
C PRO A 24 -15.79 5.58 -30.15
N LEU A 25 -16.05 4.76 -31.18
CA LEU A 25 -16.87 3.56 -31.09
C LEU A 25 -16.27 2.50 -30.13
N LEU A 26 -14.94 2.46 -29.98
CA LEU A 26 -14.29 1.59 -28.99
C LEU A 26 -14.54 2.07 -27.55
N ILE A 27 -14.74 3.36 -27.33
CA ILE A 27 -15.00 3.93 -26.00
C ILE A 27 -16.43 3.56 -25.56
N TYR A 28 -17.41 3.70 -26.47
CA TYR A 28 -18.80 3.34 -26.22
C TYR A 28 -18.98 1.85 -25.88
N ASN A 29 -18.55 0.91 -26.75
CA ASN A 29 -18.68 -0.53 -26.46
C ASN A 29 -18.01 -0.95 -25.13
N ASN A 30 -16.86 -0.34 -24.78
CA ASN A 30 -16.15 -0.67 -23.55
C ASN A 30 -16.86 -0.19 -22.28
N ALA A 31 -17.63 0.90 -22.34
CA ALA A 31 -18.41 1.39 -21.20
C ALA A 31 -19.57 0.43 -20.88
N ASP A 32 -20.25 -0.09 -21.91
CA ASP A 32 -21.36 -1.02 -21.76
C ASP A 32 -20.90 -2.36 -21.14
N HIS A 33 -19.75 -2.89 -21.58
CA HIS A 33 -19.16 -4.09 -20.96
C HIS A 33 -18.85 -3.92 -19.46
N LEU A 34 -18.38 -2.73 -19.05
CA LEU A 34 -18.11 -2.44 -17.64
C LEU A 34 -19.41 -2.30 -16.84
N ASN A 35 -20.37 -1.50 -17.33
CA ASN A 35 -21.66 -1.31 -16.68
C ASN A 35 -22.43 -2.63 -16.52
N ASN A 36 -22.42 -3.49 -17.54
CA ASN A 36 -23.04 -4.82 -17.50
C ASN A 36 -22.36 -5.73 -16.45
N ALA A 37 -21.03 -5.70 -16.35
CA ALA A 37 -20.30 -6.46 -15.33
C ALA A 37 -20.60 -5.95 -13.90
N LEU A 38 -20.69 -4.64 -13.70
CA LEU A 38 -21.07 -4.03 -12.41
C LEU A 38 -22.51 -4.39 -12.01
N GLY A 39 -23.44 -4.39 -12.98
CA GLY A 39 -24.81 -4.83 -12.77
C GLY A 39 -24.90 -6.31 -12.36
N ALA A 40 -24.21 -7.19 -13.09
CA ALA A 40 -24.17 -8.62 -12.80
C ALA A 40 -23.56 -8.93 -11.42
N ILE A 41 -22.44 -8.28 -11.05
CA ILE A 41 -21.83 -8.42 -9.70
C ILE A 41 -22.85 -8.12 -8.60
N ARG A 42 -23.66 -7.06 -8.77
CA ARG A 42 -24.63 -6.64 -7.76
C ARG A 42 -25.79 -7.63 -7.58
N VAL A 43 -26.13 -8.41 -8.60
CA VAL A 43 -27.18 -9.44 -8.54
C VAL A 43 -26.58 -10.75 -8.01
N LEU A 44 -25.64 -11.34 -8.76
CA LEU A 44 -25.04 -12.65 -8.48
C LEU A 44 -24.35 -12.70 -7.10
N GLY A 45 -23.72 -11.60 -6.69
CA GLY A 45 -23.04 -11.51 -5.39
C GLY A 45 -23.98 -11.43 -4.18
N LEU A 46 -25.26 -11.11 -4.39
CA LEU A 46 -26.31 -11.21 -3.34
C LEU A 46 -26.95 -12.60 -3.33
N GLU A 47 -27.13 -13.20 -4.51
CA GLU A 47 -27.70 -14.55 -4.70
C GLU A 47 -26.72 -15.67 -4.33
N ARG A 48 -25.43 -15.33 -4.09
CA ARG A 48 -24.31 -16.22 -3.73
C ARG A 48 -23.89 -17.18 -4.84
N GLU A 49 -24.09 -16.77 -6.10
CA GLU A 49 -23.65 -17.51 -7.28
C GLU A 49 -22.15 -17.25 -7.56
N ASP A 50 -21.31 -17.71 -6.64
CA ASP A 50 -19.85 -17.44 -6.63
C ASP A 50 -19.13 -17.95 -7.90
N ARG A 51 -19.69 -18.87 -8.68
CA ARG A 51 -19.05 -19.35 -9.94
C ARG A 51 -19.16 -18.31 -11.05
N ASP A 52 -20.36 -17.76 -11.24
CA ASP A 52 -20.69 -16.86 -12.35
C ASP A 52 -20.20 -15.42 -12.11
N LEU A 53 -19.82 -15.12 -10.87
CA LEU A 53 -19.21 -13.84 -10.47
C LEU A 53 -17.78 -13.61 -11.06
N GLN A 54 -17.03 -14.68 -11.36
CA GLN A 54 -15.64 -14.61 -11.84
C GLN A 54 -15.42 -13.76 -13.12
N PRO A 55 -16.13 -13.98 -14.24
CA PRO A 55 -15.92 -13.20 -15.47
C PRO A 55 -16.20 -11.71 -15.28
N HIS A 56 -17.19 -11.36 -14.46
CA HIS A 56 -17.55 -9.98 -14.19
C HIS A 56 -16.50 -9.27 -13.33
N LEU A 57 -16.05 -9.90 -12.22
CA LEU A 57 -14.94 -9.37 -11.41
C LEU A 57 -13.66 -9.20 -12.25
N THR A 58 -13.37 -10.14 -13.14
CA THR A 58 -12.21 -10.07 -14.05
C THR A 58 -12.33 -8.89 -15.03
N THR A 59 -13.52 -8.64 -15.57
CA THR A 59 -13.82 -7.52 -16.48
C THR A 59 -13.64 -6.16 -15.79
N VAL A 60 -14.12 -6.03 -14.55
CA VAL A 60 -13.95 -4.82 -13.74
C VAL A 60 -12.47 -4.60 -13.40
N LEU A 61 -11.79 -5.63 -12.90
CA LEU A 61 -10.36 -5.59 -12.57
C LEU A 61 -9.49 -5.17 -13.77
N LYS A 62 -9.77 -5.74 -14.95
CA LYS A 62 -9.07 -5.35 -16.20
C LYS A 62 -9.32 -3.88 -16.53
N SER A 63 -10.57 -3.42 -16.46
CA SER A 63 -10.93 -2.04 -16.80
C SER A 63 -10.26 -0.99 -15.90
N ILE A 64 -10.06 -1.31 -14.61
CA ILE A 64 -9.29 -0.48 -13.68
C ILE A 64 -7.80 -0.48 -14.02
N ARG A 65 -7.21 -1.67 -14.26
CA ARG A 65 -5.78 -1.81 -14.61
C ARG A 65 -5.41 -1.15 -15.93
N ASP A 66 -6.32 -1.17 -16.91
CA ASP A 66 -6.19 -0.48 -18.19
C ASP A 66 -6.28 1.07 -18.04
N LYS A 67 -6.44 1.59 -16.81
CA LYS A 67 -6.59 3.01 -16.46
C LYS A 67 -7.67 3.73 -17.28
N LYS A 68 -8.76 3.04 -17.62
CA LYS A 68 -9.92 3.63 -18.30
C LYS A 68 -10.53 4.70 -17.39
N GLY A 69 -10.60 5.94 -17.88
CA GLY A 69 -11.11 7.07 -17.11
C GLY A 69 -12.54 6.83 -16.63
N GLY A 70 -12.80 7.05 -15.34
CA GLY A 70 -14.11 6.86 -14.73
C GLY A 70 -14.41 5.45 -14.23
N ALA A 71 -13.60 4.42 -14.53
CA ALA A 71 -13.90 3.05 -14.12
C ALA A 71 -13.87 2.84 -12.57
N PRO A 72 -12.90 3.36 -11.81
CA PRO A 72 -12.93 3.30 -10.35
C PRO A 72 -14.13 4.05 -9.74
N GLU A 73 -14.54 5.17 -10.33
CA GLU A 73 -15.69 5.96 -9.91
C GLU A 73 -17.02 5.23 -10.17
N GLN A 74 -17.17 4.59 -11.34
CA GLN A 74 -18.31 3.74 -11.67
C GLN A 74 -18.45 2.56 -10.69
N VAL A 75 -17.34 1.99 -10.19
CA VAL A 75 -17.36 0.96 -9.14
C VAL A 75 -17.95 1.48 -7.81
N VAL A 76 -17.69 2.74 -7.45
CA VAL A 76 -18.33 3.36 -6.27
C VAL A 76 -19.82 3.59 -6.53
N VAL A 77 -20.15 4.25 -7.64
CA VAL A 77 -21.52 4.65 -8.00
C VAL A 77 -22.45 3.45 -8.21
N SER A 78 -21.94 2.34 -8.75
CA SER A 78 -22.71 1.10 -8.93
C SER A 78 -23.03 0.37 -7.62
N GLY A 79 -22.43 0.77 -6.49
CA GLY A 79 -22.72 0.22 -5.18
C GLY A 79 -22.20 -1.20 -4.96
N ILE A 80 -21.18 -1.65 -5.70
CA ILE A 80 -20.65 -3.03 -5.55
C ILE A 80 -19.70 -3.21 -4.36
N LEU A 81 -19.22 -2.13 -3.72
CA LEU A 81 -18.27 -2.23 -2.60
C LEU A 81 -18.76 -3.09 -1.41
N PRO A 82 -20.03 -2.99 -0.95
CA PRO A 82 -20.56 -3.89 0.08
C PRO A 82 -20.68 -5.34 -0.41
N VAL A 83 -20.96 -5.55 -1.70
CA VAL A 83 -21.01 -6.89 -2.31
C VAL A 83 -19.63 -7.54 -2.28
N LEU A 84 -18.58 -6.79 -2.65
CA LEU A 84 -17.19 -7.25 -2.49
C LEU A 84 -16.88 -7.58 -1.03
N ALA A 85 -17.34 -6.77 -0.06
CA ALA A 85 -17.17 -7.09 1.36
C ALA A 85 -17.88 -8.39 1.78
N LEU A 86 -19.04 -8.72 1.19
CA LEU A 86 -19.73 -10.00 1.40
C LEU A 86 -18.96 -11.17 0.77
N THR A 87 -18.55 -11.07 -0.50
CA THR A 87 -17.72 -12.09 -1.18
C THR A 87 -16.45 -12.40 -0.40
N LEU A 88 -15.78 -11.37 0.13
CA LEU A 88 -14.62 -11.54 1.00
C LEU A 88 -14.96 -12.33 2.27
N ARG A 89 -16.04 -11.95 2.99
CA ARG A 89 -16.47 -12.63 4.22
C ARG A 89 -16.84 -14.10 3.99
N ASN A 90 -17.46 -14.42 2.85
CA ASN A 90 -17.87 -15.78 2.51
C ASN A 90 -16.70 -16.75 2.26
N ARG A 91 -15.49 -16.25 1.96
CA ARG A 91 -14.28 -17.06 1.65
C ARG A 91 -14.47 -18.07 0.51
N GLY A 92 -15.40 -17.80 -0.41
CA GLY A 92 -15.61 -18.61 -1.61
C GLY A 92 -14.45 -18.53 -2.61
N SER A 93 -14.57 -19.26 -3.72
CA SER A 93 -13.54 -19.35 -4.77
C SER A 93 -13.10 -17.99 -5.35
N GLN A 94 -13.97 -16.98 -5.29
CA GLN A 94 -13.68 -15.64 -5.81
C GLN A 94 -12.98 -14.71 -4.80
N ALA A 95 -12.71 -15.16 -3.57
CA ALA A 95 -12.15 -14.30 -2.53
C ALA A 95 -10.80 -13.69 -2.95
N VAL A 96 -9.91 -14.44 -3.61
CA VAL A 96 -8.62 -13.92 -4.14
C VAL A 96 -8.87 -12.80 -5.14
N LEU A 97 -9.74 -13.04 -6.13
CA LEU A 97 -10.05 -12.08 -7.20
C LEU A 97 -10.74 -10.82 -6.67
N ALA A 98 -11.68 -10.97 -5.72
CA ALA A 98 -12.33 -9.86 -5.04
C ALA A 98 -11.33 -9.04 -4.18
N THR A 99 -10.43 -9.71 -3.44
CA THR A 99 -9.39 -9.02 -2.65
C THR A 99 -8.44 -8.24 -3.56
N ARG A 100 -8.03 -8.85 -4.68
CA ARG A 100 -7.19 -8.20 -5.69
C ARG A 100 -7.87 -6.97 -6.30
N LEU A 101 -9.15 -7.08 -6.67
CA LEU A 101 -9.95 -5.95 -7.14
C LEU A 101 -10.00 -4.80 -6.12
N VAL A 102 -10.26 -5.10 -4.85
CA VAL A 102 -10.23 -4.09 -3.76
C VAL A 102 -8.84 -3.47 -3.61
N SER A 103 -7.76 -4.24 -3.78
CA SER A 103 -6.39 -3.72 -3.69
C SER A 103 -6.04 -2.76 -4.83
N GLU A 104 -6.55 -2.95 -6.04
CA GLU A 104 -6.38 -2.01 -7.16
C GLU A 104 -7.26 -0.76 -6.98
N LEU A 105 -8.53 -0.94 -6.59
CA LEU A 105 -9.43 0.17 -6.26
C LEU A 105 -8.86 1.08 -5.17
N ALA A 106 -8.14 0.52 -4.20
CA ALA A 106 -7.56 1.26 -3.09
C ALA A 106 -6.37 2.16 -3.47
N ASP A 107 -5.79 1.98 -4.65
CA ASP A 107 -4.78 2.87 -5.20
C ASP A 107 -5.40 4.21 -5.66
N HIS A 108 -6.69 4.21 -6.03
CA HIS A 108 -7.42 5.38 -6.50
C HIS A 108 -7.99 6.22 -5.33
N SER A 109 -7.44 7.42 -5.14
CA SER A 109 -7.78 8.30 -4.02
C SER A 109 -9.26 8.67 -3.90
N LEU A 110 -9.95 8.78 -5.04
CA LEU A 110 -11.39 9.10 -5.13
C LEU A 110 -12.27 7.97 -4.58
N VAL A 111 -11.85 6.70 -4.75
CA VAL A 111 -12.59 5.52 -4.30
C VAL A 111 -12.46 5.30 -2.80
N ARG A 112 -11.32 5.71 -2.19
CA ARG A 112 -11.02 5.48 -0.76
C ARG A 112 -12.14 5.91 0.18
N LYS A 113 -12.90 6.97 -0.14
CA LYS A 113 -14.03 7.44 0.68
C LYS A 113 -15.15 6.40 0.80
N GLY A 114 -15.44 5.64 -0.26
CA GLY A 114 -16.48 4.61 -0.25
C GLY A 114 -16.15 3.37 0.59
N PHE A 115 -14.93 3.26 1.12
CA PHE A 115 -14.51 2.11 1.92
C PHE A 115 -14.89 2.19 3.41
N LEU A 116 -15.14 3.39 3.93
CA LEU A 116 -15.49 3.60 5.34
C LEU A 116 -16.77 2.83 5.71
N ASP A 117 -17.81 2.99 4.88
CA ASP A 117 -19.17 2.53 5.18
C ASP A 117 -19.55 1.23 4.45
N SER A 118 -18.77 0.79 3.46
CA SER A 118 -19.04 -0.47 2.72
C SER A 118 -18.68 -1.74 3.50
N GLY A 119 -18.11 -1.63 4.70
CA GLY A 119 -17.72 -2.78 5.53
C GLY A 119 -16.54 -3.58 4.97
N LEU A 120 -15.78 -3.03 4.03
CA LEU A 120 -14.57 -3.62 3.45
C LEU A 120 -13.43 -3.76 4.46
N VAL A 121 -13.21 -2.77 5.35
CA VAL A 121 -12.16 -2.84 6.39
C VAL A 121 -12.27 -4.10 7.27
N PRO A 122 -13.40 -4.38 7.94
CA PRO A 122 -13.52 -5.61 8.74
C PRO A 122 -13.53 -6.88 7.87
N ALA A 123 -13.99 -6.81 6.60
CA ALA A 123 -13.91 -7.94 5.69
C ALA A 123 -12.44 -8.30 5.37
N LEU A 124 -11.61 -7.33 4.98
CA LEU A 124 -10.18 -7.50 4.72
C LEU A 124 -9.41 -7.97 5.96
N ILE A 125 -9.68 -7.38 7.14
CA ILE A 125 -9.01 -7.81 8.38
C ILE A 125 -9.39 -9.25 8.75
N SER A 126 -10.60 -9.71 8.41
CA SER A 126 -10.93 -11.12 8.54
C SER A 126 -10.10 -11.99 7.56
N VAL A 127 -9.85 -11.54 6.32
CA VAL A 127 -9.03 -12.28 5.33
C VAL A 127 -7.62 -12.56 5.87
N LEU A 128 -7.09 -11.70 6.74
CA LEU A 128 -5.76 -11.85 7.33
C LEU A 128 -5.58 -13.12 8.21
N THR A 129 -6.66 -13.85 8.54
CA THR A 129 -6.59 -15.16 9.20
C THR A 129 -6.53 -16.34 8.23
N SER A 130 -6.53 -16.11 6.91
CA SER A 130 -6.46 -17.16 5.90
C SER A 130 -5.11 -17.90 5.90
N PRO A 131 -5.07 -19.19 5.52
CA PRO A 131 -3.83 -19.88 5.15
C PRO A 131 -3.33 -19.49 3.75
N ASP A 132 -4.23 -19.08 2.84
CA ASP A 132 -3.95 -18.72 1.45
C ASP A 132 -3.07 -17.46 1.37
N GLN A 133 -1.91 -17.59 0.74
CA GLN A 133 -0.91 -16.52 0.65
C GLN A 133 -1.33 -15.35 -0.25
N ASP A 134 -2.02 -15.59 -1.35
CA ASP A 134 -2.44 -14.53 -2.28
C ASP A 134 -3.55 -13.68 -1.65
N LEU A 135 -4.46 -14.32 -0.90
CA LEU A 135 -5.42 -13.63 -0.04
C LEU A 135 -4.73 -12.72 0.98
N LEU A 136 -3.68 -13.21 1.65
CA LEU A 136 -2.95 -12.41 2.64
C LEU A 136 -2.20 -11.23 1.99
N ILE A 137 -1.51 -11.46 0.86
CA ILE A 137 -0.79 -10.42 0.10
C ILE A 137 -1.78 -9.34 -0.35
N HIS A 138 -2.83 -9.71 -1.10
CA HIS A 138 -3.79 -8.74 -1.61
C HIS A 138 -4.54 -8.00 -0.49
N SER A 139 -4.84 -8.65 0.64
CA SER A 139 -5.53 -8.01 1.76
C SER A 139 -4.64 -7.03 2.51
N ALA A 140 -3.37 -7.39 2.77
CA ALA A 140 -2.40 -6.47 3.36
C ALA A 140 -2.14 -5.26 2.44
N THR A 141 -1.94 -5.50 1.14
CA THR A 141 -1.78 -4.44 0.14
C THR A 141 -3.01 -3.53 0.06
N ALA A 142 -4.23 -4.08 0.07
CA ALA A 142 -5.46 -3.29 0.12
C ALA A 142 -5.50 -2.39 1.36
N LEU A 143 -5.35 -2.95 2.56
CA LEU A 143 -5.34 -2.18 3.81
C LEU A 143 -4.26 -1.09 3.81
N GLY A 144 -3.06 -1.39 3.30
CA GLY A 144 -1.98 -0.42 3.15
C GLY A 144 -2.32 0.71 2.19
N ARG A 145 -2.87 0.41 1.01
CA ARG A 145 -3.30 1.42 0.01
C ARG A 145 -4.44 2.30 0.54
N MET A 146 -5.42 1.69 1.20
CA MET A 146 -6.56 2.37 1.85
C MET A 146 -6.12 3.39 2.91
N CYS A 147 -5.10 3.05 3.70
CA CYS A 147 -4.63 3.91 4.80
C CYS A 147 -3.75 5.09 4.36
N ARG A 148 -3.27 5.12 3.12
CA ARG A 148 -2.51 6.26 2.59
C ARG A 148 -3.37 7.53 2.69
N GLU A 149 -2.84 8.58 3.30
CA GLU A 149 -3.43 9.92 3.39
C GLU A 149 -4.83 10.00 4.04
N SER A 150 -5.29 8.93 4.70
CA SER A 150 -6.63 8.83 5.29
C SER A 150 -6.58 8.44 6.76
N THR A 151 -6.60 9.44 7.65
CA THR A 151 -6.62 9.23 9.10
C THR A 151 -7.85 8.44 9.56
N GLN A 152 -9.01 8.66 8.94
CA GLN A 152 -10.25 7.93 9.25
C GLN A 152 -10.12 6.43 8.96
N LEU A 153 -9.53 6.06 7.83
CA LEU A 153 -9.28 4.65 7.48
C LEU A 153 -8.15 4.04 8.33
N GLN A 154 -7.08 4.79 8.64
CA GLN A 154 -6.05 4.38 9.59
C GLN A 154 -6.67 4.01 10.94
N ASP A 155 -7.47 4.91 11.52
CA ASP A 155 -8.10 4.70 12.81
C ASP A 155 -9.13 3.56 12.77
N GLN A 156 -9.91 3.42 11.69
CA GLN A 156 -10.85 2.30 11.52
C GLN A 156 -10.09 0.96 11.47
N CYS A 157 -9.01 0.87 10.70
CA CYS A 157 -8.20 -0.36 10.59
C CYS A 157 -7.52 -0.71 11.92
N VAL A 158 -7.01 0.29 12.67
CA VAL A 158 -6.44 0.08 14.00
C VAL A 158 -7.51 -0.42 14.99
N ARG A 159 -8.68 0.22 15.07
CA ARG A 159 -9.79 -0.22 15.94
C ARG A 159 -10.30 -1.61 15.60
N CYS A 160 -10.34 -1.97 14.31
CA CYS A 160 -10.73 -3.31 13.86
C CYS A 160 -9.63 -4.38 14.02
N GLY A 161 -8.46 -4.04 14.58
CA GLY A 161 -7.40 -5.01 14.89
C GLY A 161 -6.49 -5.39 13.72
N ALA A 162 -6.29 -4.51 12.73
CA ALA A 162 -5.37 -4.77 11.62
C ALA A 162 -3.91 -5.01 12.09
N VAL A 163 -3.42 -4.22 13.04
CA VAL A 163 -2.02 -4.28 13.52
C VAL A 163 -1.62 -5.66 14.05
N PRO A 164 -2.31 -6.30 15.03
CA PRO A 164 -1.91 -7.62 15.53
C PRO A 164 -2.02 -8.71 14.46
N ARG A 165 -2.97 -8.61 13.52
CA ARG A 165 -3.09 -9.54 12.39
C ARG A 165 -1.92 -9.42 11.41
N LEU A 166 -1.56 -8.19 11.00
CA LEU A 166 -0.42 -7.92 10.13
C LEU A 166 0.91 -8.35 10.78
N VAL A 167 1.07 -8.13 12.08
CA VAL A 167 2.25 -8.60 12.82
C VAL A 167 2.29 -10.13 12.89
N SER A 168 1.18 -10.78 13.24
CA SER A 168 1.10 -12.25 13.25
C SER A 168 1.49 -12.84 11.89
N ILE A 169 1.07 -12.23 10.78
CA ILE A 169 1.52 -12.58 9.43
C ILE A 169 3.02 -12.35 9.25
N LEU A 170 3.53 -11.15 9.53
CA LEU A 170 4.94 -10.80 9.37
C LEU A 170 5.87 -11.72 10.17
N LEU A 171 5.43 -12.20 11.33
CA LEU A 171 6.17 -13.15 12.16
C LEU A 171 6.23 -14.57 11.57
N ARG A 172 5.22 -14.99 10.80
CA ARG A 172 5.20 -16.27 10.05
C ARG A 172 5.65 -16.14 8.60
N ALA A 173 5.89 -14.94 8.08
CA ALA A 173 6.22 -14.67 6.67
C ALA A 173 7.72 -14.83 6.33
N SER A 174 8.48 -15.59 7.14
CA SER A 174 9.85 -15.99 6.76
C SER A 174 9.85 -16.59 5.35
N GLU A 175 10.88 -16.25 4.57
CA GLU A 175 11.05 -16.68 3.17
C GLU A 175 9.96 -16.25 2.18
N ARG A 176 9.03 -15.37 2.58
CA ARG A 176 7.92 -14.90 1.72
C ARG A 176 7.98 -13.37 1.51
N PRO A 177 8.93 -12.88 0.68
CA PRO A 177 9.25 -11.45 0.60
C PRO A 177 8.07 -10.58 0.20
N LEU A 178 7.24 -11.00 -0.77
CA LEU A 178 6.04 -10.26 -1.19
C LEU A 178 5.02 -10.09 -0.05
N LEU A 179 4.92 -11.07 0.85
CA LEU A 179 4.01 -11.03 1.99
C LEU A 179 4.58 -10.18 3.13
N GLU A 180 5.89 -10.23 3.36
CA GLU A 180 6.58 -9.33 4.30
C GLU A 180 6.44 -7.87 3.83
N GLU A 181 6.74 -7.57 2.56
CA GLU A 181 6.62 -6.23 1.97
C GLU A 181 5.18 -5.69 2.08
N ALA A 182 4.17 -6.47 1.71
CA ALA A 182 2.76 -6.06 1.83
C ALA A 182 2.39 -5.73 3.29
N CYS A 183 2.85 -6.54 4.27
CA CYS A 183 2.61 -6.28 5.69
C CYS A 183 3.38 -5.05 6.20
N LEU A 184 4.62 -4.85 5.78
CA LEU A 184 5.47 -3.73 6.19
C LEU A 184 4.97 -2.40 5.62
N LEU A 185 4.55 -2.37 4.35
CA LEU A 185 3.88 -1.23 3.73
C LEU A 185 2.56 -0.91 4.44
N ALA A 186 1.74 -1.93 4.76
CA ALA A 186 0.50 -1.74 5.49
C ALA A 186 0.73 -1.14 6.88
N LEU A 187 1.67 -1.67 7.67
CA LEU A 187 2.03 -1.14 8.99
C LEU A 187 2.58 0.31 8.91
N CYS A 188 3.34 0.65 7.86
CA CYS A 188 3.80 2.01 7.62
C CYS A 188 2.65 2.98 7.31
N ASN A 189 1.75 2.62 6.42
CA ASN A 189 0.64 3.49 6.04
C ASN A 189 -0.37 3.64 7.19
N LEU A 190 -0.62 2.57 7.96
CA LEU A 190 -1.33 2.63 9.24
C LEU A 190 -0.65 3.59 10.25
N SER A 191 0.68 3.67 10.22
CA SER A 191 1.43 4.59 11.08
C SER A 191 1.31 6.08 10.67
N GLY A 192 0.65 6.40 9.55
CA GLY A 192 0.66 7.76 8.98
C GLY A 192 1.99 8.12 8.33
N ARG A 193 2.73 7.10 7.88
CA ARG A 193 3.88 7.23 6.98
C ARG A 193 3.44 6.75 5.61
N ASP A 194 3.06 7.69 4.75
CA ASP A 194 2.58 7.38 3.40
C ASP A 194 3.73 6.82 2.55
N LEU A 195 3.71 5.50 2.34
CA LEU A 195 4.56 4.77 1.40
C LEU A 195 3.71 4.32 0.21
N SER A 196 4.17 4.73 -0.98
CA SER A 196 3.69 4.24 -2.27
C SER A 196 4.48 3.00 -2.69
N ASP A 197 3.75 2.04 -3.24
CA ASP A 197 4.26 0.81 -3.87
C ASP A 197 5.02 1.15 -5.18
N GLU A 198 4.51 2.15 -5.94
CA GLU A 198 5.07 2.62 -7.22
C GLU A 198 6.57 3.03 -7.19
N GLY A 199 7.10 3.34 -6.01
CA GLY A 199 8.52 3.71 -5.84
C GLY A 199 9.45 2.54 -5.51
N GLY A 200 8.90 1.34 -5.29
CA GLY A 200 9.57 0.13 -4.80
C GLY A 200 10.26 0.34 -3.45
N VAL A 201 9.73 -0.18 -2.34
CA VAL A 201 10.44 -0.10 -1.07
C VAL A 201 11.23 -1.40 -0.88
N ALA A 202 12.52 -1.38 -1.21
CA ALA A 202 13.41 -2.50 -0.96
C ALA A 202 13.53 -2.72 0.56
N TRP A 203 13.00 -3.84 1.05
CA TRP A 203 13.04 -4.23 2.45
C TRP A 203 14.16 -5.24 2.72
N GLU A 204 14.99 -4.95 3.71
CA GLU A 204 16.02 -5.83 4.24
C GLU A 204 15.67 -6.20 5.69
N ARG A 205 16.00 -7.42 6.14
CA ARG A 205 15.89 -7.78 7.57
C ARG A 205 17.13 -7.25 8.30
N GLY A 206 16.90 -6.42 9.31
CA GLY A 206 17.96 -5.85 10.16
C GLY A 206 18.33 -6.77 11.32
N VAL A 207 19.43 -6.43 11.99
CA VAL A 207 19.86 -7.11 13.23
C VAL A 207 18.85 -6.85 14.35
N SER A 208 18.38 -7.91 15.01
CA SER A 208 17.56 -7.81 16.22
C SER A 208 18.43 -7.46 17.42
N VAL A 209 18.08 -6.42 18.18
CA VAL A 209 18.85 -5.97 19.34
C VAL A 209 18.40 -6.69 20.62
N HIS A 210 17.12 -7.06 20.68
CA HIS A 210 16.55 -7.78 21.83
C HIS A 210 15.99 -9.17 21.45
N PRO A 211 16.03 -10.15 22.36
CA PRO A 211 15.33 -11.42 22.17
C PRO A 211 13.84 -11.19 21.90
N GLY A 212 13.31 -11.82 20.85
CA GLY A 212 11.90 -11.63 20.44
C GLY A 212 11.62 -10.37 19.62
N GLU A 213 12.63 -9.54 19.33
CA GLU A 213 12.55 -8.44 18.37
C GLU A 213 12.81 -8.93 16.94
N ARG A 214 12.16 -8.30 15.95
CA ARG A 214 12.53 -8.36 14.53
C ARG A 214 12.58 -6.95 13.95
N CYS A 215 13.66 -6.65 13.24
CA CYS A 215 13.89 -5.35 12.62
C CYS A 215 13.82 -5.47 11.10
N PHE A 216 13.18 -4.51 10.44
CA PHE A 216 13.08 -4.44 8.97
C PHE A 216 13.43 -3.03 8.50
N THR A 217 14.34 -2.92 7.54
CA THR A 217 14.83 -1.65 6.99
C THR A 217 14.38 -1.50 5.54
N GLY A 218 13.45 -0.57 5.29
CA GLY A 218 12.92 -0.25 3.97
C GLY A 218 13.61 0.97 3.36
N SER A 219 14.10 0.86 2.13
CA SER A 219 14.72 1.97 1.40
C SER A 219 14.18 2.07 -0.02
N CYS A 220 14.06 3.30 -0.56
CA CYS A 220 13.64 3.51 -1.94
C CYS A 220 14.88 3.53 -2.86
N PRO A 221 15.04 2.57 -3.79
CA PRO A 221 16.26 2.40 -4.59
C PRO A 221 16.44 3.52 -5.62
N LEU A 222 15.37 4.22 -5.99
CA LEU A 222 15.45 5.41 -6.86
C LEU A 222 16.01 6.65 -6.14
N ARG A 223 16.22 6.58 -4.81
CA ARG A 223 16.84 7.64 -4.01
C ARG A 223 18.09 7.12 -3.29
N LEU A 224 19.11 6.71 -4.03
CA LEU A 224 20.39 6.26 -3.45
C LEU A 224 21.31 7.39 -2.96
N TRP A 225 20.96 8.66 -3.18
CA TRP A 225 21.83 9.80 -2.92
C TRP A 225 21.87 10.19 -1.43
N ALA A 226 22.93 10.89 -1.01
CA ALA A 226 23.09 11.32 0.38
C ALA A 226 21.94 12.27 0.81
N GLY A 227 21.22 11.89 1.86
CA GLY A 227 20.04 12.63 2.35
C GLY A 227 18.70 11.89 2.23
N SER A 228 18.67 10.73 1.59
CA SER A 228 17.48 9.88 1.52
C SER A 228 16.99 9.36 2.87
N TRP A 229 15.70 9.05 2.94
CA TRP A 229 15.05 8.54 4.14
C TRP A 229 15.00 7.01 4.12
N VAL A 230 15.29 6.40 5.27
CA VAL A 230 15.13 4.97 5.53
C VAL A 230 13.92 4.78 6.43
N THR A 231 13.17 3.72 6.17
CA THR A 231 12.12 3.20 7.05
C THR A 231 12.71 2.15 7.95
N VAL A 232 12.52 2.25 9.26
CA VAL A 232 12.81 1.14 10.18
C VAL A 232 11.49 0.73 10.82
N VAL A 233 11.10 -0.53 10.65
CA VAL A 233 9.97 -1.15 11.35
C VAL A 233 10.55 -2.15 12.33
N ARG A 234 10.33 -1.92 13.62
CA ARG A 234 10.69 -2.86 14.69
C ARG A 234 9.44 -3.48 15.25
N VAL A 235 9.44 -4.80 15.34
CA VAL A 235 8.37 -5.60 15.94
C VAL A 235 8.97 -6.29 17.15
N SER A 236 8.49 -5.96 18.35
CA SER A 236 8.94 -6.58 19.60
C SER A 236 7.79 -7.34 20.23
N GLN A 237 8.04 -8.60 20.59
CA GLN A 237 7.13 -9.42 21.39
C GLN A 237 7.61 -9.48 22.85
N PHE A 238 6.72 -9.28 23.81
CA PHE A 238 7.04 -9.42 25.23
C PHE A 238 5.82 -9.92 26.01
N ALA A 239 6.04 -10.69 27.08
CA ALA A 239 4.98 -11.31 27.87
C ALA A 239 4.98 -10.83 29.33
N PRO A 240 4.42 -9.64 29.65
CA PRO A 240 4.27 -9.19 31.02
C PRO A 240 3.11 -9.96 31.68
N GLY A 241 3.44 -10.90 32.56
CA GLY A 241 2.44 -11.62 33.37
C GLY A 241 1.49 -12.50 32.54
N GLN A 242 2.05 -13.45 31.77
CA GLN A 242 1.34 -14.47 30.96
C GLN A 242 0.52 -13.98 29.76
N VAL A 243 0.31 -12.68 29.56
CA VAL A 243 -0.33 -12.13 28.35
C VAL A 243 0.72 -11.73 27.33
N TRP A 244 0.64 -12.22 26.09
CA TRP A 244 1.53 -11.81 25.01
C TRP A 244 1.15 -10.42 24.48
N GLN A 245 2.13 -9.52 24.44
CA GLN A 245 1.99 -8.18 23.89
C GLN A 245 2.94 -7.98 22.71
N VAL A 246 2.44 -7.26 21.72
CA VAL A 246 3.21 -6.80 20.56
C VAL A 246 3.35 -5.29 20.64
N SER A 247 4.57 -4.80 20.42
CA SER A 247 4.81 -3.41 20.03
C SER A 247 5.37 -3.33 18.62
N VAL A 248 4.74 -2.51 17.78
CA VAL A 248 5.29 -2.12 16.46
C VAL A 248 5.75 -0.68 16.54
N ASN A 249 7.03 -0.42 16.30
CA ASN A 249 7.60 0.92 16.21
C ASN A 249 8.02 1.20 14.76
N VAL A 250 7.48 2.28 14.17
CA VAL A 250 7.86 2.73 12.82
C VAL A 250 8.64 4.03 12.93
N GLU A 251 9.89 4.02 12.48
CA GLU A 251 10.84 5.13 12.57
C GLU A 251 11.27 5.65 11.19
N VAL A 252 11.36 6.97 11.04
CA VAL A 252 11.92 7.64 9.86
C VAL A 252 13.33 8.13 10.17
N MET A 253 14.35 7.53 9.56
CA MET A 253 15.75 7.92 9.72
C MET A 253 16.30 8.53 8.43
N ARG A 254 17.28 9.46 8.52
CA ARG A 254 18.00 9.96 7.33
C ARG A 254 19.28 9.16 7.14
N ARG A 255 19.53 8.68 5.92
CA ARG A 255 20.77 7.97 5.55
C ARG A 255 21.95 8.92 5.71
N CYS A 256 22.83 8.65 6.67
CA CYS A 256 24.12 9.31 6.83
C CYS A 256 25.19 8.56 6.03
N THR A 257 26.32 9.19 5.76
CA THR A 257 27.41 8.61 4.95
C THR A 257 28.02 7.38 5.61
N ALA A 258 28.62 6.51 4.78
CA ALA A 258 28.82 5.07 5.01
C ALA A 258 29.34 4.68 6.41
N GLY A 259 30.37 5.36 6.93
CA GLY A 259 31.01 5.00 8.22
C GLY A 259 30.15 5.15 9.49
N SER A 260 28.89 5.57 9.37
CA SER A 260 27.94 5.69 10.48
C SER A 260 26.84 4.61 10.49
N TRP A 261 26.55 3.96 9.36
CA TRP A 261 25.42 3.03 9.23
C TRP A 261 25.75 1.66 9.83
N GLU A 262 26.90 1.08 9.47
CA GLU A 262 27.42 -0.17 10.05
C GLU A 262 27.61 -0.05 11.57
N ARG A 263 28.07 1.12 12.03
CA ARG A 263 28.26 1.41 13.46
C ARG A 263 26.94 1.55 14.23
N LEU A 264 25.83 1.86 13.56
CA LEU A 264 24.48 1.85 14.16
C LEU A 264 23.86 0.44 14.16
N GLN A 265 24.29 -0.46 13.27
CA GLN A 265 23.84 -1.85 13.26
C GLN A 265 24.54 -2.73 14.32
N GLY A 266 25.69 -2.30 14.86
CA GLY A 266 26.49 -3.07 15.83
C GLY A 266 26.82 -2.38 17.17
N ALA A 267 26.28 -1.20 17.48
CA ALA A 267 26.59 -0.51 18.74
C ALA A 267 25.71 -0.98 19.91
N PRO A 268 26.28 -1.44 21.04
CA PRO A 268 25.51 -1.67 22.26
C PRO A 268 25.02 -0.33 22.83
N HIS A 269 23.72 -0.23 23.13
CA HIS A 269 23.10 1.01 23.58
C HIS A 269 23.42 1.37 25.05
N SER A 270 24.62 1.90 25.32
CA SER A 270 24.88 2.67 26.56
C SER A 270 24.52 4.16 26.44
N LEU A 271 24.11 4.62 25.26
CA LEU A 271 23.78 6.04 24.97
C LEU A 271 22.30 6.30 24.66
N PHE A 272 21.41 5.31 24.83
CA PHE A 272 19.97 5.43 24.60
C PHE A 272 19.12 4.88 25.76
N SER A 273 19.57 5.09 27.00
CA SER A 273 18.76 4.88 28.20
C SER A 273 17.93 6.13 28.51
N VAL A 274 16.70 6.21 28.00
CA VAL A 274 15.69 7.13 28.54
C VAL A 274 14.41 6.37 28.90
N VAL A 275 14.27 6.19 30.21
CA VAL A 275 13.14 5.79 31.05
C VAL A 275 11.77 5.57 30.36
N ARG A 276 11.21 4.40 30.67
CA ARG A 276 9.87 3.91 30.35
C ARG A 276 8.84 4.40 31.38
N THR A 277 7.94 5.32 31.01
CA THR A 277 6.63 5.53 31.67
C THR A 277 5.65 6.30 30.77
N GLY A 278 4.40 5.84 30.69
CA GLY A 278 3.17 6.65 30.53
C GLY A 278 3.05 7.71 29.42
N ALA A 279 2.11 7.46 28.49
CA ALA A 279 1.26 8.44 27.78
C ALA A 279 1.87 9.74 27.19
N ASN A 280 1.77 9.88 25.86
CA ASN A 280 1.62 11.16 25.12
C ASN A 280 2.53 12.36 25.53
N VAL A 281 3.86 12.24 25.46
CA VAL A 281 4.73 13.44 25.44
C VAL A 281 5.89 13.32 24.44
N TYR A 282 5.94 14.25 23.48
CA TYR A 282 7.13 14.51 22.66
C TYR A 282 8.21 15.24 23.47
N LYS A 283 9.38 14.63 23.69
CA LYS A 283 10.64 15.29 24.09
C LYS A 283 11.83 14.43 23.62
N VAL A 284 12.41 14.72 22.46
CA VAL A 284 13.63 15.55 22.29
C VAL A 284 14.87 14.93 22.95
N LEU A 285 15.67 14.20 22.14
CA LEU A 285 17.10 14.06 22.39
C LEU A 285 17.82 15.23 21.71
N LYS A 286 18.31 16.17 22.51
CA LYS A 286 19.14 17.29 22.07
C LYS A 286 20.59 16.99 22.44
N ASN A 287 21.52 17.34 21.54
CA ASN A 287 23.00 17.29 21.66
C ASN A 287 23.70 16.14 20.92
N TRP A 288 23.96 16.33 19.62
CA TRP A 288 25.31 16.06 19.07
C TRP A 288 25.56 16.76 17.73
N THR A 289 26.05 18.01 17.80
CA THR A 289 26.91 18.67 16.79
C THR A 289 27.41 20.00 17.37
N ARG A 290 28.53 19.97 18.11
CA ARG A 290 29.26 21.19 18.50
C ARG A 290 30.50 21.34 17.62
N THR A 291 30.29 21.79 16.40
CA THR A 291 31.33 22.43 15.58
C THR A 291 30.93 23.87 15.34
N LYS A 292 31.89 24.79 15.51
CA LYS A 292 31.64 26.24 15.53
C LYS A 292 31.40 26.75 14.11
N THR A 293 30.22 27.31 13.84
CA THR A 293 29.99 28.65 13.26
C THR A 293 28.48 28.90 13.14
N GLY A 294 28.07 30.17 13.16
CA GLY A 294 26.67 30.53 13.41
C GLY A 294 25.75 30.30 12.21
N THR A 295 24.72 29.48 12.38
CA THR A 295 23.36 29.70 11.85
C THR A 295 22.37 28.76 12.56
N LYS A 296 21.28 29.29 13.12
CA LYS A 296 20.25 28.49 13.83
C LYS A 296 19.39 27.68 12.84
N ARG A 297 19.89 26.54 12.32
CA ARG A 297 19.05 25.57 11.60
C ARG A 297 18.31 24.66 12.59
N ARG A 298 16.97 24.74 12.59
CA ARG A 298 16.08 23.85 13.36
C ARG A 298 16.30 22.38 12.93
N PRO A 299 16.40 21.40 13.86
CA PRO A 299 16.44 19.99 13.49
C PRO A 299 15.07 19.56 12.95
N ARG A 300 15.02 19.04 11.72
CA ARG A 300 13.77 18.56 11.09
C ARG A 300 13.54 17.08 11.43
N ASN A 301 12.71 16.88 12.46
CA ASN A 301 11.72 15.81 12.63
C ASN A 301 12.15 14.35 12.41
N LEU A 302 12.52 13.67 13.50
CA LEU A 302 12.28 12.22 13.61
C LEU A 302 10.76 12.01 13.76
N ARG A 303 10.14 11.13 12.97
CA ARG A 303 8.77 10.66 13.20
C ARG A 303 8.84 9.20 13.67
N THR A 304 8.21 8.96 14.81
CA THR A 304 8.13 7.68 15.52
C THR A 304 6.68 7.48 15.91
N ARG A 305 6.08 6.34 15.55
CA ARG A 305 4.74 5.96 16.03
C ARG A 305 4.80 4.51 16.51
N VAL A 306 4.33 4.31 17.74
CA VAL A 306 4.31 3.01 18.41
C VAL A 306 2.88 2.54 18.54
N PHE A 307 2.62 1.32 18.10
CA PHE A 307 1.39 0.60 18.38
C PHE A 307 1.63 -0.36 19.54
N HIS A 308 0.75 -0.39 20.53
CA HIS A 308 0.70 -1.41 21.57
C HIS A 308 -0.59 -2.21 21.41
N THR A 309 -0.47 -3.51 21.19
CA THR A 309 -1.64 -4.39 20.98
C THR A 309 -1.45 -5.71 21.71
N LEU A 310 -2.50 -6.16 22.40
CA LEU A 310 -2.59 -7.50 22.97
C LEU A 310 -2.79 -8.51 21.83
N LEU A 311 -2.21 -9.72 21.98
CA LEU A 311 -2.47 -10.88 21.11
C LEU A 311 -3.44 -11.86 21.79
#